data_AF-A0A3P7K003-F1
#
_entry.id   AF-A0A3P7K003-F1
#
_cell.length_a   1.000
_cell.length_b   1.000
_cell.length_c   1.000
_cell.angle_alpha   90.00
_cell.angle_beta   90.00
_cell.angle_gamma   90.00
#
_symmetry.space_group_name_H-M   'P 1'
#
loop_
_entity.id
_entity.type
_entity.pdbx_description
1 polymer ?
#
loop_
_entity_poly.entity_id
_entity_poly.type
_entity_poly.pdbx_seq_one_letter_code
_entity_poly.pdbx_strand_id
1 'polypeptide(L)'
;NVVSVILSQGDNGNDTKEELCRLLNSIASFHRGRNYLLASNQGKELIATLATALKTKKLHNYAAEHVLATLQKLSIRSAVQKELIRLGVVEWLSVYLGSKLSATALDYGCALLLNLCLDPSGRSAASRITTIFITTIANLISDHKLQVCKYINGILFTILGIAQMKVRVKEINLIDTIKEKLSNHHCEDDEKQLPIICKILSGGKI
;
A
#
# COMPACT_ATOMS: atom_id res chain seq x y z
N ASN A 1 -15.04 14.15 16.34
CA ASN A 1 -13.60 14.22 16.68
C ASN A 1 -12.94 15.42 15.96
N VAL A 2 -12.00 16.13 16.60
CA VAL A 2 -11.28 17.30 16.03
C VAL A 2 -10.62 17.02 14.68
N VAL A 3 -10.11 15.80 14.47
CA VAL A 3 -9.51 15.39 13.19
C VAL A 3 -10.56 15.43 12.08
N SER A 4 -11.75 14.88 12.32
CA SER A 4 -12.84 14.91 11.34
C SER A 4 -13.28 16.33 11.00
N VAL A 5 -13.32 17.22 11.99
CA VAL A 5 -13.69 18.63 11.76
C VAL A 5 -12.69 19.29 10.83
N ILE A 6 -11.40 19.19 11.13
CA ILE A 6 -10.33 19.82 10.34
C ILE A 6 -10.28 19.23 8.92
N LEU A 7 -10.33 17.90 8.78
CA LEU A 7 -10.28 17.26 7.46
C LEU A 7 -11.55 17.48 6.62
N SER A 8 -12.65 17.92 7.22
CA SER A 8 -13.89 18.25 6.52
C SER A 8 -13.96 19.69 5.99
N GLN A 9 -13.02 20.56 6.39
CA GLN A 9 -12.98 21.94 5.91
C GLN A 9 -12.80 21.99 4.38
N GLY A 10 -13.31 23.06 3.75
CA GLY A 10 -13.05 23.35 2.34
C GLY A 10 -11.59 23.75 2.10
N ASP A 11 -11.31 24.35 0.94
CA ASP A 11 -9.94 24.67 0.53
C ASP A 11 -9.26 25.72 1.42
N ASN A 12 -10.04 26.57 2.09
CA ASN A 12 -9.51 27.57 3.04
C ASN A 12 -8.81 26.95 4.28
N GLY A 13 -8.95 25.64 4.51
CA GLY A 13 -8.34 24.93 5.64
C GLY A 13 -7.10 24.12 5.30
N ASN A 14 -6.56 24.23 4.08
CA ASN A 14 -5.53 23.31 3.59
C ASN A 14 -4.23 23.30 4.40
N ASP A 15 -3.73 24.46 4.79
CA ASP A 15 -2.52 24.54 5.63
C ASP A 15 -2.75 23.84 6.97
N THR A 16 -3.93 24.05 7.57
CA THR A 16 -4.29 23.40 8.84
C THR A 16 -4.43 21.88 8.68
N LYS A 17 -4.98 21.41 7.56
CA LYS A 17 -5.06 19.98 7.24
C LYS A 17 -3.66 19.39 7.10
N GLU A 18 -2.77 20.06 6.37
CA GLU A 18 -1.40 19.58 6.16
C GLU A 18 -0.64 19.48 7.48
N GLU A 19 -0.71 20.52 8.32
CA GLU A 19 -0.06 20.52 9.63
C GLU A 19 -0.59 19.45 10.56
N LEU A 20 -1.91 19.26 10.59
CA LEU A 20 -2.52 18.17 11.35
C LEU A 20 -2.03 16.80 10.84
N CYS A 21 -2.00 16.60 9.52
CA CYS A 21 -1.57 15.33 8.93
C CYS A 21 -0.08 15.07 9.23
N ARG A 22 0.75 16.12 9.17
CA ARG A 22 2.18 16.08 9.52
C ARG A 22 2.39 15.72 10.99
N LEU A 23 1.60 16.30 11.89
CA LEU A 23 1.61 15.97 13.32
C LEU A 23 1.23 14.51 13.56
N LEU A 24 0.13 14.03 12.96
CA LEU A 24 -0.33 12.64 13.09
C LEU A 24 0.75 11.65 12.58
N ASN A 25 1.38 11.96 11.45
CA ASN A 25 2.45 11.16 10.88
C ASN A 25 3.67 11.11 11.82
N SER A 26 4.01 12.25 12.43
CA SER A 26 5.11 12.36 13.40
C SER A 26 4.85 11.49 14.63
N ILE A 27 3.65 11.58 15.22
CA ILE A 27 3.23 10.74 16.35
C ILE A 27 3.26 9.25 15.96
N ALA A 28 2.72 8.88 14.79
CA ALA A 28 2.68 7.50 14.33
C ALA A 28 4.07 6.87 14.08
N SER A 29 5.11 7.69 13.96
CA SER A 29 6.49 7.22 13.80
C SER A 29 6.99 6.51 15.07
N PHE A 30 6.48 6.86 16.25
CA PHE A 30 6.91 6.29 17.52
C PHE A 30 5.96 5.18 18.00
N HIS A 31 6.50 4.11 18.59
CA HIS A 31 5.68 3.01 19.13
C HIS A 31 4.63 3.50 20.14
N ARG A 32 5.05 4.36 21.10
CA ARG A 32 4.15 4.98 22.08
C ARG A 32 3.10 5.88 21.41
N GLY A 33 3.49 6.63 20.38
CA GLY A 33 2.56 7.45 19.62
C GLY A 33 1.50 6.64 18.87
N ARG A 34 1.87 5.48 18.30
CA ARG A 34 0.89 4.54 17.73
C ARG A 34 -0.07 3.98 18.79
N ASN A 35 0.42 3.65 19.98
CA ASN A 35 -0.46 3.23 21.08
C ASN A 35 -1.46 4.35 21.44
N TYR A 36 -0.98 5.59 21.53
CA TYR A 36 -1.80 6.75 21.83
C TYR A 36 -2.89 6.98 20.77
N LEU A 37 -2.53 7.03 19.49
CA LEU A 37 -3.48 7.25 18.39
C LEU A 37 -4.53 6.14 18.26
N LEU A 38 -4.20 4.92 18.71
CA LEU A 38 -5.07 3.76 18.63
C LEU A 38 -5.77 3.45 19.96
N ALA A 39 -5.65 4.31 20.96
CA ALA A 39 -6.29 4.10 22.25
C ALA A 39 -7.82 4.19 22.12
N SER A 40 -8.51 3.24 22.75
CA SER A 40 -9.98 3.22 22.89
C SER A 40 -10.73 3.26 21.53
N ASN A 41 -12.02 3.57 21.56
CA ASN A 41 -12.86 3.63 20.35
C ASN A 41 -12.45 4.74 19.36
N GLN A 42 -11.68 5.74 19.80
CA GLN A 42 -11.23 6.87 18.97
C GLN A 42 -10.26 6.44 17.87
N GLY A 43 -9.49 5.37 18.08
CA GLY A 43 -8.57 4.85 17.07
C GLY A 43 -9.27 4.36 15.79
N LYS A 44 -10.41 3.68 15.94
CA LYS A 44 -11.22 3.24 14.78
C LYS A 44 -11.78 4.42 14.01
N GLU A 45 -12.32 5.41 14.72
CA GLU A 45 -12.82 6.66 14.12
C GLU A 45 -11.71 7.40 13.37
N LEU A 46 -10.52 7.49 13.95
CA LEU A 46 -9.35 8.10 13.31
C LEU A 46 -9.00 7.39 12.01
N ILE A 47 -8.86 6.06 12.03
CA ILE A 47 -8.54 5.25 10.84
C ILE A 47 -9.59 5.47 9.74
N ALA A 48 -10.88 5.41 10.09
CA ALA A 48 -11.97 5.61 9.16
C ALA A 48 -11.96 7.03 8.55
N THR A 49 -11.70 8.04 9.38
CA THR A 49 -11.61 9.45 8.94
C THR A 49 -10.47 9.64 7.95
N LEU A 50 -9.27 9.14 8.28
CA LEU A 50 -8.08 9.24 7.45
C LEU A 50 -8.24 8.49 6.12
N ALA A 51 -8.74 7.26 6.15
CA ALA A 51 -9.00 6.47 4.95
C ALA A 51 -10.03 7.14 4.03
N THR A 52 -11.10 7.70 4.60
CA THR A 52 -12.12 8.42 3.84
C THR A 52 -11.56 9.68 3.18
N ALA A 53 -10.72 10.44 3.90
CA ALA A 53 -10.11 11.66 3.38
C ALA A 53 -9.21 11.38 2.16
N LEU A 54 -8.42 10.30 2.17
CA LEU A 54 -7.64 9.86 1.01
C LEU A 54 -8.53 9.45 -0.17
N LYS A 55 -9.53 8.60 0.10
CA LYS A 55 -10.39 8.04 -0.96
C LYS A 55 -11.24 9.09 -1.66
N THR A 56 -11.64 10.13 -0.94
CA THR A 56 -12.48 11.22 -1.48
C THR A 56 -11.68 12.36 -2.11
N LYS A 57 -10.34 12.25 -2.18
CA LYS A 57 -9.44 13.29 -2.73
C LYS A 57 -9.65 14.68 -2.10
N LYS A 58 -10.06 14.71 -0.83
CA LYS A 58 -10.26 15.95 -0.05
C LYS A 58 -8.97 16.57 0.47
N LEU A 59 -7.84 15.89 0.24
CA LEU A 59 -6.52 16.29 0.71
C LEU A 59 -5.66 16.68 -0.48
N HIS A 60 -4.95 17.81 -0.35
CA HIS A 60 -3.89 18.20 -1.27
C HIS A 60 -2.68 17.28 -1.11
N ASN A 61 -1.78 17.33 -2.10
CA ASN A 61 -0.70 16.35 -2.28
C ASN A 61 0.07 16.05 -0.97
N TYR A 62 0.59 17.05 -0.26
CA TYR A 62 1.38 16.84 0.95
C TYR A 62 0.56 16.31 2.13
N ALA A 63 -0.65 16.85 2.35
CA ALA A 63 -1.56 16.33 3.37
C ALA A 63 -1.91 14.86 3.10
N ALA A 64 -2.20 14.50 1.84
CA ALA A 64 -2.48 13.14 1.43
C ALA A 64 -1.28 12.20 1.68
N GLU A 65 -0.07 12.63 1.34
CA GLU A 65 1.16 11.86 1.60
C GLU A 65 1.37 11.59 3.09
N HIS A 66 1.14 12.60 3.95
CA HIS A 66 1.24 12.43 5.39
C HIS A 66 0.17 11.50 5.97
N VAL A 67 -1.06 11.54 5.44
CA VAL A 67 -2.09 10.57 5.84
C VAL A 67 -1.72 9.17 5.39
N LEU A 68 -1.23 9.00 4.17
CA LEU A 68 -0.79 7.72 3.65
C LEU A 68 0.34 7.12 4.52
N ALA A 69 1.33 7.94 4.87
CA ALA A 69 2.40 7.58 5.79
C ALA A 69 1.88 7.20 7.19
N THR A 70 0.91 7.96 7.72
CA THR A 70 0.28 7.68 9.00
C THR A 70 -0.41 6.32 8.99
N LEU A 71 -1.26 6.06 7.99
CA LEU A 71 -1.97 4.79 7.86
C LEU A 71 -1.00 3.63 7.65
N GLN A 72 0.04 3.81 6.84
CA GLN A 72 1.11 2.83 6.68
C GLN A 72 1.74 2.47 8.04
N LYS A 73 2.16 3.46 8.83
CA LYS A 73 2.81 3.24 10.13
C LYS A 73 1.87 2.58 11.15
N LEU A 74 0.58 2.92 11.12
CA LEU A 74 -0.42 2.28 11.99
C LEU A 74 -0.74 0.85 11.54
N SER A 75 -0.71 0.57 10.24
CA SER A 75 -1.03 -0.73 9.63
C SER A 75 -0.02 -1.84 9.95
N ILE A 76 1.05 -1.56 10.68
CA ILE A 76 1.90 -2.63 11.23
C ILE A 76 1.14 -3.50 12.26
N ARG A 77 -0.01 -3.04 12.76
CA ARG A 77 -0.88 -3.79 13.68
C ARG A 77 -2.00 -4.48 12.93
N SER A 78 -2.20 -5.77 13.17
CA SER A 78 -3.26 -6.56 12.52
C SER A 78 -4.66 -5.96 12.72
N ALA A 79 -4.98 -5.38 13.88
CA ALA A 79 -6.28 -4.72 14.09
C ALA A 79 -6.51 -3.54 13.13
N VAL A 80 -5.46 -2.78 12.81
CA VAL A 80 -5.52 -1.66 11.86
C VAL A 80 -5.62 -2.17 10.42
N GLN A 81 -4.87 -3.24 10.08
CA GLN A 81 -4.97 -3.89 8.77
C GLN A 81 -6.40 -4.31 8.48
N LYS A 82 -7.04 -5.03 9.41
CA LYS A 82 -8.42 -5.50 9.28
C LYS A 82 -9.41 -4.36 9.08
N GLU A 83 -9.24 -3.26 9.83
CA GLU A 83 -10.11 -2.09 9.67
C GLU A 83 -9.92 -1.40 8.32
N LEU A 84 -8.67 -1.21 7.86
CA LEU A 84 -8.40 -0.62 6.54
C LEU A 84 -8.90 -1.52 5.40
N ILE A 85 -8.76 -2.84 5.52
CA ILE A 85 -9.30 -3.82 4.57
C ILE A 85 -10.84 -3.71 4.53
N ARG A 86 -11.50 -3.65 5.69
CA ARG A 86 -12.96 -3.47 5.79
C ARG A 86 -13.42 -2.16 5.14
N LEU A 87 -12.61 -1.11 5.21
CA LEU A 87 -12.85 0.19 4.59
C LEU A 87 -12.54 0.22 3.07
N GLY A 88 -12.15 -0.90 2.47
CA GLY A 88 -11.87 -1.03 1.03
C GLY A 88 -10.58 -0.32 0.60
N VAL A 89 -9.58 -0.25 1.48
CA VAL A 89 -8.31 0.44 1.20
C VAL A 89 -7.44 -0.37 0.24
N VAL A 90 -7.54 -1.70 0.25
CA VAL A 90 -6.84 -2.56 -0.72
C VAL A 90 -7.30 -2.23 -2.13
N GLU A 91 -8.61 -2.21 -2.36
CA GLU A 91 -9.20 -1.93 -3.65
C GLU A 91 -8.86 -0.50 -4.13
N TRP A 92 -8.88 0.47 -3.22
CA TRP A 92 -8.47 1.84 -3.53
C TRP A 92 -6.98 1.93 -3.90
N LEU A 93 -6.09 1.29 -3.15
CA LEU A 93 -4.65 1.29 -3.44
C LEU A 93 -4.33 0.66 -4.79
N SER A 94 -5.05 -0.39 -5.19
CA SER A 94 -4.87 -1.03 -6.51
C SER A 94 -5.13 -0.09 -7.68
N VAL A 95 -6.00 0.92 -7.51
CA VAL A 95 -6.23 1.96 -8.52
C VAL A 95 -5.26 3.12 -8.33
N TYR A 96 -5.07 3.57 -7.08
CA TYR A 96 -4.22 4.72 -6.74
C TYR A 96 -2.78 4.54 -7.20
N LEU A 97 -2.19 3.36 -6.97
CA LEU A 97 -0.82 3.03 -7.35
C LEU A 97 -0.61 2.88 -8.87
N GLY A 98 -1.69 2.77 -9.65
CA GLY A 98 -1.63 2.78 -11.11
C GLY A 98 -1.57 4.18 -11.72
N SER A 99 -1.58 5.23 -10.91
CA SER A 99 -1.52 6.63 -11.35
C SER A 99 -0.11 7.24 -11.22
N LYS A 100 0.09 8.45 -11.75
CA LYS A 100 1.35 9.18 -11.59
C LYS A 100 1.44 9.75 -10.17
N LEU A 101 2.32 9.18 -9.35
CA LEU A 101 2.53 9.54 -7.95
C LEU A 101 3.89 10.20 -7.72
N SER A 102 4.01 10.96 -6.63
CA SER A 102 5.31 11.35 -6.11
C SER A 102 6.05 10.12 -5.57
N ALA A 103 7.38 10.22 -5.44
CA ALA A 103 8.18 9.15 -4.83
C ALA A 103 7.71 8.82 -3.40
N THR A 104 7.37 9.85 -2.62
CA THR A 104 6.85 9.70 -1.25
C THR A 104 5.51 8.96 -1.21
N ALA A 105 4.55 9.35 -2.07
CA ALA A 105 3.26 8.69 -2.13
C ALA A 105 3.39 7.23 -2.58
N LEU A 106 4.28 6.96 -3.53
CA LEU A 106 4.55 5.62 -4.01
C LEU A 106 5.17 4.72 -2.92
N ASP A 107 6.15 5.24 -2.19
CA ASP A 107 6.83 4.54 -1.09
C ASP A 107 5.83 4.10 0.00
N TYR A 108 5.09 5.06 0.57
CA TYR A 108 4.11 4.75 1.61
C TYR A 108 2.92 3.95 1.08
N GLY A 109 2.50 4.17 -0.16
CA GLY A 109 1.39 3.45 -0.78
C GLY A 109 1.71 1.97 -0.99
N CYS A 110 2.88 1.65 -1.57
CA CYS A 110 3.34 0.28 -1.73
C CYS A 110 3.59 -0.40 -0.38
N ALA A 111 4.22 0.28 0.56
CA ALA A 111 4.45 -0.25 1.91
C ALA A 111 3.14 -0.55 2.66
N LEU A 112 2.13 0.33 2.52
CA LEU A 112 0.80 0.11 3.09
C LEU A 112 0.12 -1.09 2.41
N LEU A 113 0.15 -1.16 1.08
CA LEU A 113 -0.45 -2.28 0.35
C LEU A 113 0.18 -3.62 0.76
N LEU A 114 1.51 -3.67 0.92
CA LEU A 114 2.20 -4.85 1.43
C LEU A 114 1.67 -5.24 2.80
N ASN A 115 1.61 -4.31 3.76
CA ASN A 115 1.11 -4.58 5.11
C ASN A 115 -0.31 -5.17 5.08
N LEU A 116 -1.19 -4.65 4.22
CA LEU A 116 -2.55 -5.18 4.09
C LEU A 116 -2.56 -6.58 3.45
N CYS A 117 -1.71 -6.84 2.47
CA CYS A 117 -1.59 -8.15 1.82
C CYS A 117 -0.97 -9.23 2.71
N LEU A 118 -0.24 -8.88 3.77
CA LEU A 118 0.25 -9.87 4.74
C LEU A 118 -0.93 -10.54 5.50
N ASP A 119 -2.04 -9.83 5.71
CA ASP A 119 -3.26 -10.40 6.28
C ASP A 119 -4.03 -11.24 5.23
N PRO A 120 -4.50 -12.46 5.56
CA PRO A 120 -5.30 -13.29 4.64
C PRO A 120 -6.55 -12.58 4.09
N SER A 121 -7.17 -11.70 4.88
CA SER A 121 -8.35 -10.94 4.47
C SER A 121 -7.99 -9.91 3.39
N GLY A 122 -6.79 -9.34 3.44
CA GLY A 122 -6.29 -8.41 2.44
C GLY A 122 -5.98 -9.11 1.12
N ARG A 123 -5.40 -10.32 1.19
CA ARG A 123 -5.24 -11.20 0.02
C ARG A 123 -6.57 -11.59 -0.61
N SER A 124 -7.57 -11.90 0.22
CA SER A 124 -8.93 -12.15 -0.25
C SER A 124 -9.52 -10.91 -0.95
N ALA A 125 -9.32 -9.72 -0.38
CA ALA A 125 -9.76 -8.46 -0.98
C ALA A 125 -9.10 -8.18 -2.34
N ALA A 126 -7.78 -8.34 -2.42
CA ALA A 126 -7.05 -8.25 -3.67
C ALA A 126 -7.62 -9.21 -4.73
N SER A 127 -7.92 -10.46 -4.34
CA SER A 127 -8.41 -11.50 -5.27
C SER A 127 -9.76 -11.17 -5.90
N ARG A 128 -10.62 -10.44 -5.19
CA ARG A 128 -11.90 -9.96 -5.76
C ARG A 128 -11.71 -8.98 -6.91
N ILE A 129 -10.57 -8.30 -6.99
CA ILE A 129 -10.21 -7.35 -8.04
C ILE A 129 -8.96 -7.79 -8.82
N THR A 130 -8.78 -9.11 -8.97
CA THR A 130 -7.59 -9.76 -9.56
C THR A 130 -7.05 -9.03 -10.80
N THR A 131 -7.89 -8.73 -11.79
CA THR A 131 -7.44 -8.11 -13.04
C THR A 131 -6.75 -6.76 -12.81
N ILE A 132 -7.42 -5.83 -12.12
CA ILE A 132 -6.88 -4.49 -11.86
C ILE A 132 -5.65 -4.61 -10.94
N PHE A 133 -5.73 -5.44 -9.90
CA PHE A 133 -4.63 -5.63 -8.97
C PHE A 133 -3.35 -6.10 -9.68
N ILE A 134 -3.44 -7.19 -10.46
CA ILE A 134 -2.28 -7.75 -11.17
C ILE A 134 -1.74 -6.78 -12.20
N THR A 135 -2.60 -6.09 -12.96
CA THR A 135 -2.15 -5.08 -13.93
C THR A 135 -1.37 -3.96 -13.25
N THR A 136 -1.84 -3.45 -12.11
CA THR A 136 -1.12 -2.41 -11.36
C THR A 136 0.24 -2.92 -10.87
N ILE A 137 0.31 -4.12 -10.29
CA ILE A 137 1.60 -4.69 -9.83
C ILE A 137 2.55 -4.95 -11.01
N ALA A 138 2.04 -5.44 -12.14
CA ALA A 138 2.83 -5.66 -13.35
C ALA A 138 3.44 -4.34 -13.86
N ASN A 139 2.64 -3.27 -13.95
CA ASN A 139 3.12 -1.95 -14.37
C ASN A 139 4.21 -1.40 -13.43
N LEU A 140 4.05 -1.59 -12.12
CA LEU A 140 5.06 -1.20 -11.13
C LEU A 140 6.35 -2.03 -11.26
N ILE A 141 6.25 -3.32 -11.58
CA ILE A 141 7.43 -4.18 -11.79
C ILE A 141 8.20 -3.72 -13.04
N SER A 142 7.50 -3.40 -14.12
CA SER A 142 8.11 -2.97 -15.39
C SER A 142 8.85 -1.64 -15.33
N ASP A 143 8.65 -0.83 -14.28
CA ASP A 143 9.37 0.42 -14.11
C ASP A 143 10.72 0.19 -13.38
N HIS A 144 11.80 0.21 -14.16
CA HIS A 144 13.19 0.05 -13.71
C HIS A 144 13.79 1.32 -13.08
N LYS A 145 12.98 2.32 -12.71
CA LYS A 145 13.46 3.53 -12.00
C LYS A 145 12.95 3.59 -10.56
N LEU A 146 12.00 2.72 -10.20
CA LEU A 146 11.32 2.78 -8.92
C LEU A 146 12.19 2.28 -7.76
N GLN A 147 12.36 3.11 -6.75
CA GLN A 147 13.13 2.80 -5.54
C GLN A 147 12.30 2.08 -4.44
N VAL A 148 11.22 1.40 -4.83
CA VAL A 148 10.27 0.74 -3.92
C VAL A 148 10.16 -0.77 -4.18
N CYS A 149 11.17 -1.35 -4.84
CA CYS A 149 11.17 -2.74 -5.31
C CYS A 149 10.92 -3.75 -4.19
N LYS A 150 11.51 -3.58 -2.99
CA LYS A 150 11.21 -4.44 -1.83
C LYS A 150 9.72 -4.64 -1.55
N TYR A 151 8.92 -3.58 -1.69
CA TYR A 151 7.49 -3.67 -1.41
C TYR A 151 6.74 -4.31 -2.56
N ILE A 152 7.05 -3.93 -3.79
CA ILE A 152 6.42 -4.50 -4.99
C ILE A 152 6.65 -6.01 -5.04
N ASN A 153 7.90 -6.43 -4.86
CA ASN A 153 8.30 -7.83 -4.84
C ASN A 153 7.65 -8.58 -3.68
N GLY A 154 7.61 -7.98 -2.48
CA GLY A 154 6.89 -8.55 -1.34
C GLY A 154 5.38 -8.73 -1.58
N ILE A 155 4.74 -7.77 -2.26
CA ILE A 155 3.32 -7.86 -2.63
C ILE A 155 3.13 -9.02 -3.59
N LEU A 156 3.93 -9.08 -4.66
CA LEU A 156 3.87 -10.16 -5.65
C LEU A 156 4.08 -11.53 -5.00
N PHE A 157 5.12 -11.69 -4.18
CA PHE A 157 5.38 -12.92 -3.44
C PHE A 157 4.15 -13.35 -2.63
N THR A 158 3.55 -12.41 -1.90
CA THR A 158 2.42 -12.68 -1.01
C THR A 158 1.17 -13.12 -1.77
N ILE A 159 0.87 -12.51 -2.93
CA ILE A 159 -0.32 -12.86 -3.71
C ILE A 159 -0.14 -14.15 -4.54
N LEU A 160 1.08 -14.55 -4.86
CA LEU A 160 1.36 -15.82 -5.57
C LEU A 160 1.00 -17.06 -4.76
N GLY A 161 0.76 -16.91 -3.45
CA GLY A 161 0.15 -17.95 -2.62
C GLY A 161 -1.34 -18.21 -2.92
N ILE A 162 -1.98 -17.38 -3.76
CA ILE A 162 -3.38 -17.51 -4.13
C ILE A 162 -3.47 -18.08 -5.55
N ALA A 163 -4.15 -19.21 -5.72
CA ALA A 163 -4.23 -19.91 -7.01
C ALA A 163 -4.75 -19.02 -8.15
N GLN A 164 -5.87 -18.31 -7.93
CA GLN A 164 -6.47 -17.41 -8.91
C GLN A 164 -5.50 -16.30 -9.36
N MET A 165 -4.80 -15.66 -8.42
CA MET A 165 -3.80 -14.64 -8.72
C MET A 165 -2.62 -15.22 -9.50
N LYS A 166 -2.12 -16.39 -9.08
CA LYS A 166 -1.02 -17.08 -9.75
C LYS A 166 -1.35 -17.43 -11.19
N VAL A 167 -2.57 -17.89 -11.47
CA VAL A 167 -3.05 -18.12 -12.84
C VAL A 167 -3.02 -16.81 -13.63
N ARG A 168 -3.57 -15.73 -13.09
CA ARG A 168 -3.59 -14.44 -13.80
C ARG A 168 -2.19 -13.90 -14.10
N VAL A 169 -1.25 -14.02 -13.16
CA VAL A 169 0.16 -13.63 -13.36
C VAL A 169 0.80 -14.43 -14.51
N LYS A 170 0.48 -15.72 -14.63
CA LYS A 170 0.96 -16.56 -15.74
C LYS A 170 0.32 -16.19 -17.07
N GLU A 171 -0.98 -15.90 -17.09
CA GLU A 171 -1.71 -15.49 -18.30
C GLU A 171 -1.11 -14.24 -18.95
N ILE A 172 -0.68 -13.26 -18.14
CA ILE A 172 -0.05 -12.03 -18.65
C ILE A 172 1.45 -12.19 -18.90
N ASN A 173 1.99 -13.40 -18.74
CA ASN A 173 3.40 -13.73 -18.93
C ASN A 173 4.39 -12.84 -18.14
N LEU A 174 4.02 -12.45 -16.91
CA LEU A 174 4.82 -11.52 -16.09
C LEU A 174 6.22 -12.07 -15.76
N ILE A 175 6.41 -13.39 -15.84
CA ILE A 175 7.71 -14.03 -15.60
C ILE A 175 8.80 -13.48 -16.52
N ASP A 176 8.48 -13.12 -17.76
CA ASP A 176 9.47 -12.61 -18.71
C ASP A 176 9.89 -11.18 -18.35
N THR A 177 8.96 -10.32 -17.95
CA THR A 177 9.26 -9.00 -17.38
C THR A 177 10.15 -9.10 -16.14
N ILE A 178 9.90 -10.08 -15.27
CA ILE A 178 10.71 -10.29 -14.06
C ILE A 178 12.13 -10.74 -14.43
N LYS A 179 12.29 -11.63 -15.41
CA LYS A 179 13.60 -12.07 -15.89
C LYS A 179 14.37 -10.93 -16.54
N GLU A 180 13.72 -10.11 -17.37
CA GLU A 180 14.31 -8.91 -17.96
C GLU A 180 14.78 -7.93 -16.89
N LYS A 181 13.95 -7.70 -15.86
CA LYS A 181 14.32 -6.85 -14.72
C LYS A 181 15.53 -7.39 -13.95
N LEU A 182 15.60 -8.71 -13.76
CA LEU A 182 16.75 -9.37 -13.15
C LEU A 182 18.03 -9.22 -13.98
N SER A 183 17.96 -9.41 -15.30
CA SER A 183 19.14 -9.22 -16.17
C SER A 183 19.65 -7.78 -16.19
N ASN A 184 18.80 -6.82 -15.90
CA ASN A 184 19.16 -5.40 -15.84
C ASN A 184 19.84 -5.00 -14.52
N HIS A 185 19.96 -5.91 -13.54
CA HIS A 185 20.61 -5.64 -12.23
C HIS A 185 20.15 -4.32 -11.58
N HIS A 186 18.84 -4.05 -11.64
CA HIS A 186 18.28 -2.75 -11.28
C HIS A 186 18.57 -2.33 -9.82
N CYS A 187 18.39 -3.25 -8.87
CA CYS A 187 18.67 -2.99 -7.46
C CYS A 187 18.86 -4.28 -6.65
N GLU A 188 19.46 -4.16 -5.46
CA GLU A 188 19.76 -5.29 -4.56
C GLU A 188 18.50 -6.06 -4.11
N ASP A 189 17.37 -5.36 -3.93
CA ASP A 189 16.09 -6.00 -3.58
C ASP A 189 15.61 -6.96 -4.67
N ASP A 190 15.74 -6.55 -5.94
CA ASP A 190 15.35 -7.37 -7.09
C ASP A 190 16.22 -8.62 -7.19
N GLU A 191 17.54 -8.47 -7.06
CA GLU A 191 18.50 -9.57 -7.09
C GLU A 191 18.25 -10.61 -6.01
N LYS A 192 17.81 -10.18 -4.82
CA LYS A 192 17.52 -11.08 -3.70
C LYS A 192 16.14 -11.73 -3.80
N GLN A 193 15.11 -10.98 -4.21
CA GLN A 193 13.71 -11.40 -4.06
C GLN A 193 13.10 -12.00 -5.33
N LEU A 194 13.43 -11.46 -6.51
CA LEU A 194 12.86 -11.93 -7.78
C LEU A 194 13.25 -13.37 -8.15
N PRO A 195 14.45 -13.91 -7.82
CA PRO A 195 14.74 -15.31 -8.12
C PRO A 195 13.80 -16.28 -7.42
N ILE A 196 13.38 -15.96 -6.18
CA ILE A 196 12.40 -16.75 -5.42
C ILE A 196 11.04 -16.72 -6.13
N ILE A 197 10.60 -15.53 -6.58
CA ILE A 197 9.36 -15.35 -7.34
C ILE A 197 9.40 -16.14 -8.66
N CYS A 198 10.51 -16.10 -9.40
CA CYS A 198 10.71 -16.88 -10.62
C CYS A 198 10.58 -18.39 -10.37
N LYS A 199 11.17 -18.89 -9.28
CA LYS A 199 11.05 -20.31 -8.86
C LYS A 199 9.58 -20.69 -8.63
N ILE A 200 8.82 -19.85 -7.92
CA ILE A 200 7.39 -20.07 -7.63
C ILE A 200 6.56 -20.10 -8.92
N LEU A 201 6.82 -19.18 -9.86
CA LEU A 201 6.10 -19.10 -11.13
C LEU A 201 6.39 -20.29 -12.04
N SER A 202 7.63 -20.75 -12.05
CA SER A 202 8.08 -21.91 -12.82
C SER A 202 7.64 -23.26 -12.24
N GLY A 203 6.95 -23.25 -11.08
CA GLY A 203 6.43 -24.46 -10.44
C GLY A 203 7.41 -25.14 -9.47
N GLY A 204 8.54 -24.50 -9.15
CA GLY A 204 9.43 -25.00 -8.10
C GLY A 204 8.79 -24.88 -6.70
N LYS A 205 8.99 -25.91 -5.86
CA LYS A 205 8.70 -25.81 -4.42
C LYS A 205 9.75 -24.91 -3.77
N ILE A 206 9.32 -24.00 -2.88
CA ILE A 206 10.22 -23.10 -2.15
C ILE A 206 11.16 -23.94 -1.29
#